data_AF-A0A2L2YM16-F1
#
_entry.id   AF-A0A2L2YM16-F1
#
_cell.length_a   1.000
_cell.length_b   1.000
_cell.length_c   1.000
_cell.angle_alpha   90.00
_cell.angle_beta   90.00
_cell.angle_gamma   90.00
#
_symmetry.space_group_name_H-M   'P 1'
#
loop_
_entity.id
_entity.type
_entity.pdbx_description
1 polymer ?
#
loop_
_entity_poly.entity_id
_entity_poly.type
_entity_poly.pdbx_seq_one_letter_code
_entity_poly.pdbx_strand_id
1 'polypeptide(L)' 'GQPTVFIAVAGRSNGLGPVTSGNTLAPVTNCPPFSSYWSSEDIWSSLRLPSGLG' A
#
# COMPACT_ATOMS: atom_id res chain seq x y z
N GLY A 1 -16.80 16.25 -6.68
CA GLY A 1 -15.92 15.88 -5.55
C GLY A 1 -14.56 16.50 -5.76
N GLN A 2 -13.79 16.68 -4.70
CA GLN A 2 -12.41 17.18 -4.79
C GLN A 2 -11.49 16.04 -5.27
N PRO A 3 -10.56 16.28 -6.22
CA PRO A 3 -9.57 15.29 -6.60
C PRO A 3 -8.71 14.88 -5.39
N THR A 4 -8.60 13.58 -5.13
CA THR A 4 -7.92 13.03 -3.96
C THR A 4 -7.01 11.89 -4.38
N VAL A 5 -5.87 11.77 -3.69
CA VAL A 5 -4.94 10.63 -3.77
C VAL A 5 -4.68 10.15 -2.36
N PHE A 6 -4.63 8.83 -2.16
CA PHE A 6 -4.30 8.24 -0.86
C PHE A 6 -2.84 7.80 -0.81
N ILE A 7 -2.16 8.12 0.30
CA ILE A 7 -0.82 7.61 0.60
C ILE A 7 -0.95 6.66 1.79
N ALA A 8 -0.72 5.37 1.56
CA ALA A 8 -0.80 4.35 2.59
C ALA A 8 0.57 4.17 3.25
N VAL A 9 0.65 4.48 4.54
CA VAL A 9 1.85 4.33 5.37
C VAL A 9 1.59 3.23 6.41
N ALA A 10 2.05 2.02 6.12
CA ALA A 10 1.94 0.87 7.02
C ALA A 10 3.23 0.06 7.00
N GLY A 11 3.80 -0.21 8.17
CA GLY A 11 5.00 -1.04 8.31
C GLY A 11 4.67 -2.52 8.40
N ARG A 12 5.69 -3.39 8.37
CA ARG A 12 5.53 -4.85 8.40
C ARG A 12 4.70 -5.32 7.20
N SER A 13 3.66 -6.12 7.45
CA SER A 13 2.70 -6.54 6.43
C SER A 13 1.70 -5.42 6.14
N ASN A 14 1.86 -4.73 5.01
CA ASN A 14 1.01 -3.61 4.59
C ASN A 14 -0.38 -4.10 4.11
N GLY A 15 -1.35 -4.14 5.02
CA GLY A 15 -2.76 -4.36 4.68
C GLY A 15 -3.53 -3.08 4.29
N LEU A 16 -3.03 -1.90 4.68
CA LEU A 16 -3.75 -0.63 4.50
C LEU A 16 -3.86 -0.25 3.01
N GLY A 17 -2.76 -0.37 2.28
CA GLY A 17 -2.72 -0.07 0.85
C GLY A 17 -3.69 -0.93 0.02
N PRO A 18 -3.58 -2.27 0.09
CA PRO A 18 -4.44 -3.18 -0.67
C PRO A 18 -5.92 -3.02 -0.34
N VAL A 19 -6.26 -2.89 0.95
CA VAL A 19 -7.66 -2.68 1.37
C VAL A 19 -8.19 -1.36 0.85
N THR A 20 -7.39 -0.29 0.91
CA THR A 20 -7.81 1.02 0.41
C THR A 20 -7.97 0.98 -1.11
N SER A 21 -6.98 0.48 -1.86
CA SER A 21 -7.02 0.37 -3.34
C SER A 21 -8.22 -0.44 -3.83
N GLY A 22 -8.60 -1.51 -3.13
CA GLY A 22 -9.77 -2.32 -3.50
C GLY A 22 -11.13 -1.66 -3.20
N ASN A 23 -11.16 -0.59 -2.40
CA ASN A 23 -12.39 0.06 -1.94
C ASN A 23 -12.53 1.53 -2.36
N THR A 24 -11.60 2.07 -3.15
CA THR A 24 -11.68 3.43 -3.69
C THR A 24 -11.45 3.45 -5.19
N LEU A 25 -12.05 4.43 -5.86
CA LEU A 25 -11.73 4.76 -7.26
C LEU A 25 -10.55 5.74 -7.37
N ALA A 26 -10.13 6.32 -6.25
CA ALA A 26 -9.00 7.24 -6.21
C ALA A 26 -7.67 6.46 -6.19
N PRO A 27 -6.58 7.00 -6.78
CA PRO A 27 -5.28 6.35 -6.74
C PRO A 27 -4.77 6.14 -5.31
N VAL A 28 -4.11 5.01 -5.06
CA VAL A 28 -3.49 4.67 -3.76
C VAL A 28 -2.00 4.36 -3.96
N THR A 29 -1.14 5.10 -3.27
CA THR A 29 0.32 4.90 -3.30
C THR A 29 0.82 4.35 -1.98
N ASN A 30 1.51 3.21 -2.02
CA ASN A 30 2.16 2.63 -0.85
C ASN A 30 3.48 3.36 -0.55
N CYS A 31 3.59 3.92 0.66
CA CYS A 31 4.81 4.53 1.20
C CYS A 31 5.11 3.93 2.58
N PRO A 32 5.44 2.62 2.66
CA PRO A 32 5.68 1.93 3.92
C PRO A 32 6.92 2.51 4.65
N PRO A 33 6.89 2.62 5.99
CA PRO A 33 8.04 3.04 6.78
C PRO A 33 9.01 1.85 6.95
N PHE A 34 10.05 1.80 6.11
CA PHE A 34 11.02 0.71 6.13
C PHE A 34 11.95 0.77 7.36
N SER A 35 12.20 -0.40 7.95
CA SER A 35 13.30 -0.61 8.90
C SER A 35 14.46 -1.30 8.21
N SER A 36 15.70 -1.04 8.64
CA SER A 36 16.91 -1.61 8.02
C SER A 36 17.02 -3.14 8.14
N TYR A 37 16.30 -3.75 9.09
CA TYR A 37 16.40 -5.18 9.38
C TYR A 37 15.39 -6.03 8.60
N TRP A 38 14.21 -5.48 8.30
CA TRP A 38 13.08 -6.23 7.74
C TRP A 38 12.54 -5.66 6.42
N SER A 39 13.17 -4.60 5.88
CA SER A 39 12.69 -3.94 4.66
C SER A 39 12.56 -4.88 3.46
N SER A 40 13.45 -5.86 3.36
CA SER A 40 13.51 -6.82 2.25
C SER A 40 12.33 -7.79 2.27
N GLU A 41 11.82 -8.13 3.45
CA GLU A 41 10.66 -8.99 3.62
C GLU A 41 9.37 -8.16 3.54
N ASP A 42 9.34 -7.01 4.21
CA ASP A 42 8.16 -6.15 4.32
C ASP A 42 7.72 -5.56 2.96
N ILE A 43 8.68 -5.23 2.08
CA ILE A 43 8.39 -4.65 0.75
C ILE A 43 7.45 -5.53 -0.08
N TRP A 44 7.55 -6.85 0.03
CA TRP A 44 6.75 -7.77 -0.77
C TRP A 44 5.25 -7.65 -0.48
N SER A 45 4.88 -7.28 0.75
CA SER A 45 3.48 -7.02 1.13
C SER A 45 2.86 -5.85 0.37
N SER A 46 3.68 -4.93 -0.17
CA SER A 46 3.22 -3.79 -0.98
C SER A 46 3.30 -4.03 -2.49
N LEU A 47 4.15 -4.96 -2.94
CA LEU A 47 4.39 -5.24 -4.37
C LEU A 47 3.60 -6.44 -4.92
N ARG A 48 3.38 -7.48 -4.10
CA ARG A 48 2.70 -8.71 -4.53
C ARG A 48 1.23 -8.66 -4.15
N LEU A 49 0.43 -8.05 -5.02
CA LEU A 49 -1.00 -7.89 -4.82
C LEU A 49 -1.81 -8.83 -5.73
N PRO A 50 -3.04 -9.22 -5.34
CA PRO A 50 -3.96 -9.90 -6.23
C PRO A 50 -4.33 -9.01 -7.43
N SER A 51 -4.80 -9.64 -8.51
CA SER A 51 -5.31 -8.92 -9.69
C SER A 51 -6.48 -8.00 -9.33
N GLY A 52 -6.57 -6.85 -9.99
CA GLY A 52 -7.64 -5.87 -9.77
C GLY A 52 -7.34 -4.83 -8.70
N LEU A 53 -6.14 -4.86 -8.11
CA LEU A 53 -5.62 -3.80 -7.24
C LEU A 53 -4.57 -2.98 -7.98
N GLY A 54 -4.79 -1.67 -8.06
CA GLY A 54 -3.96 -0.68 -8.75
C GLY A 54 -4.38 0.74 -8.38
#